data_AF-A0A956F6T0-F1
#
_entry.id   AF-A0A956F6T0-F1
#
_cell.length_a   1.000
_cell.length_b   1.000
_cell.length_c   1.000
_cell.angle_alpha   90.00
_cell.angle_beta   90.00
_cell.angle_gamma   90.00
#
_symmetry.space_group_name_H-M   'P 1'
#
loop_
_entity.id
_entity.type
_entity.pdbx_description
1 polymer ?
#
loop_
_entity_poly.entity_id
_entity_poly.type
_entity_poly.pdbx_seq_one_letter_code
_entity_poly.pdbx_strand_id
1 'polypeptide(L)'
;MNRRGTILTTLGLTVACTGRPSVGGGTEGETEDSGSTTSNDPTNPTNPTNPNPTSVGTGEDETGPNPTTGPNPTTGETTGPPPGSDNCCEVHEGPGCNEPEVVDCVCAQEAFCCAFAWDQMCVDLAMGDCMATCEDPPATTGEPGTTTGMPGADCEDIVTFEMQPNEATLSGAWELGMSMIGEGEIIVLNQMVGTDGTILFEPDIPCNDTWYVWVRYWEQGQDDSYFATIDGMPMPEAIFEGDCTGGGQGYSWAALNWRDQADGPCTYLEDPWAPNWDAGTHQVEFSYRESLAMGRILITNDQDLIPAP
;
A
#
# COMPACT_ATOMS: atom_id res chain seq x y z
N MET A 1 -36.58 67.03 -30.84
CA MET A 1 -35.68 67.20 -32.01
C MET A 1 -34.93 65.91 -32.27
N ASN A 2 -34.49 65.66 -33.51
CA ASN A 2 -33.88 64.39 -33.94
C ASN A 2 -32.37 64.28 -33.67
N ARG A 3 -31.93 63.06 -33.32
CA ARG A 3 -30.82 62.26 -33.92
C ARG A 3 -30.90 60.86 -33.27
N ARG A 4 -31.10 59.74 -34.00
CA ARG A 4 -30.13 59.04 -34.87
C ARG A 4 -28.81 58.78 -34.14
N GLY A 5 -28.42 57.55 -33.75
CA GLY A 5 -29.03 56.24 -33.97
C GLY A 5 -28.34 55.44 -35.08
N THR A 6 -27.57 54.43 -34.67
CA THR A 6 -26.89 53.43 -35.52
C THR A 6 -27.01 52.07 -34.84
N ILE A 7 -27.50 51.07 -35.54
CA ILE A 7 -27.47 49.66 -35.12
C ILE A 7 -26.33 48.99 -35.89
N LEU A 8 -25.52 48.17 -35.22
CA LEU A 8 -24.48 47.37 -35.89
C LEU A 8 -24.83 45.88 -35.76
N THR A 9 -25.52 45.37 -36.77
CA THR A 9 -25.80 43.93 -36.90
C THR A 9 -24.70 43.29 -37.73
N THR A 10 -23.89 42.43 -37.11
CA THR A 10 -22.88 41.62 -37.82
C THR A 10 -23.43 40.22 -38.06
N LEU A 11 -23.32 39.72 -39.29
CA LEU A 11 -23.84 38.42 -39.69
C LEU A 11 -23.04 37.26 -39.05
N GLY A 12 -23.73 36.19 -38.67
CA GLY A 12 -23.10 34.91 -38.41
C GLY A 12 -22.64 34.21 -39.69
N LEU A 13 -21.64 33.35 -39.59
CA LEU A 13 -21.11 32.56 -40.70
C LEU A 13 -21.24 31.06 -40.41
N THR A 14 -22.37 30.47 -40.79
CA THR A 14 -22.62 29.04 -40.62
C THR A 14 -21.84 28.22 -41.65
N VAL A 15 -20.82 27.47 -41.22
CA VAL A 15 -20.08 26.55 -42.10
C VAL A 15 -20.86 25.24 -42.22
N ALA A 16 -21.39 24.96 -43.42
CA ALA A 16 -22.10 23.71 -43.71
C ALA A 16 -21.19 22.73 -44.45
N CYS A 17 -20.74 21.67 -43.77
CA CYS A 17 -20.01 20.56 -44.40
C CYS A 17 -20.96 19.58 -45.08
N THR A 18 -21.38 19.87 -46.31
CA THR A 18 -22.07 18.90 -47.17
C THR A 18 -21.06 17.90 -47.74
N GLY A 19 -21.08 16.66 -47.26
CA GLY A 19 -20.15 15.60 -47.69
C GLY A 19 -20.43 15.04 -49.09
N ARG A 20 -19.55 14.13 -49.56
CA ARG A 20 -19.75 13.33 -50.77
C ARG A 20 -19.04 11.97 -50.65
N PRO A 21 -19.70 10.84 -50.94
CA PRO A 21 -19.09 9.51 -50.85
C PRO A 21 -18.30 9.14 -52.12
N SER A 22 -17.43 8.14 -52.00
CA SER A 22 -16.89 7.35 -53.13
C SER A 22 -16.85 5.87 -52.74
N VAL A 23 -17.10 4.97 -53.69
CA VAL A 23 -17.34 3.53 -53.46
C VAL A 23 -16.68 2.70 -54.57
N GLY A 24 -16.17 1.52 -54.21
CA GLY A 24 -15.50 0.56 -55.11
C GLY A 24 -14.03 0.88 -55.35
N GLY A 25 -13.13 -0.08 -55.62
CA GLY A 25 -13.23 -1.55 -55.76
C GLY A 25 -11.86 -2.04 -56.27
N GLY A 26 -11.38 -3.27 -56.05
CA GLY A 26 -12.09 -4.51 -55.73
C GLY A 26 -11.86 -5.50 -56.87
N THR A 27 -10.81 -6.32 -56.78
CA THR A 27 -10.50 -7.44 -57.69
C THR A 27 -9.74 -8.53 -56.94
N GLU A 28 -10.13 -9.80 -57.10
CA GLU A 28 -9.47 -10.96 -56.50
C GLU A 28 -8.17 -11.38 -57.25
N GLY A 29 -7.48 -12.41 -56.73
CA GLY A 29 -6.23 -12.94 -57.28
C GLY A 29 -5.78 -14.24 -56.61
N GLU A 30 -6.60 -15.29 -56.70
CA GLU A 30 -6.28 -16.64 -56.21
C GLU A 30 -5.40 -17.43 -57.21
N THR A 31 -4.49 -18.27 -56.69
CA THR A 31 -3.95 -19.59 -57.16
C THR A 31 -2.73 -19.91 -56.26
N GLU A 32 -2.54 -21.08 -55.64
CA GLU A 32 -2.35 -22.44 -56.20
C GLU A 32 -1.07 -22.54 -57.10
N ASP A 33 -0.19 -23.56 -57.03
CA ASP A 33 -0.33 -24.94 -56.51
C ASP A 33 1.02 -25.61 -56.10
N SER A 34 0.93 -26.64 -55.23
CA SER A 34 1.72 -27.89 -55.02
C SER A 34 3.26 -28.06 -55.14
N GLY A 35 3.77 -28.97 -54.28
CA GLY A 35 4.91 -29.90 -54.56
C GLY A 35 6.05 -29.88 -53.52
N SER A 36 6.14 -30.70 -52.45
CA SER A 36 5.82 -32.13 -52.19
C SER A 36 6.81 -33.12 -52.85
N THR A 37 7.19 -34.28 -52.28
CA THR A 37 6.77 -35.04 -51.06
C THR A 37 7.74 -34.80 -49.87
N THR A 38 8.05 -35.63 -48.84
CA THR A 38 7.88 -37.04 -48.34
C THR A 38 8.49 -37.05 -46.90
N SER A 39 8.40 -37.99 -45.94
CA SER A 39 7.58 -39.16 -45.51
C SER A 39 8.35 -39.82 -44.33
N ASN A 40 7.83 -40.50 -43.29
CA ASN A 40 6.51 -40.89 -42.75
C ASN A 40 6.64 -40.89 -41.19
N ASP A 41 5.61 -40.90 -40.31
CA ASP A 41 4.38 -41.73 -40.14
C ASP A 41 4.63 -43.14 -39.51
N PRO A 42 3.72 -43.75 -38.71
CA PRO A 42 3.52 -43.46 -37.27
C PRO A 42 3.32 -44.74 -36.39
N THR A 43 3.01 -44.61 -35.08
CA THR A 43 1.85 -45.27 -34.36
C THR A 43 1.81 -44.99 -32.84
N ASN A 44 0.73 -45.44 -32.16
CA ASN A 44 0.23 -44.95 -30.85
C ASN A 44 0.31 -46.05 -29.70
N PRO A 45 -0.52 -46.13 -28.62
CA PRO A 45 -0.02 -46.17 -27.23
C PRO A 45 -0.40 -47.45 -26.42
N THR A 46 -0.03 -47.57 -25.13
CA THR A 46 -0.84 -48.23 -24.05
C THR A 46 -0.22 -48.16 -22.62
N ASN A 47 -0.98 -48.63 -21.61
CA ASN A 47 -0.73 -48.77 -20.16
C ASN A 47 -1.62 -49.97 -19.65
N PRO A 48 -1.77 -50.39 -18.35
CA PRO A 48 -1.23 -49.87 -17.07
C PRO A 48 -0.83 -50.97 -16.01
N THR A 49 -0.83 -50.59 -14.72
CA THR A 49 -1.08 -51.40 -13.47
C THR A 49 -0.07 -52.42 -12.90
N ASN A 50 0.46 -52.11 -11.68
CA ASN A 50 0.40 -52.86 -10.38
C ASN A 50 0.93 -54.34 -10.27
N PRO A 51 1.19 -54.96 -9.07
CA PRO A 51 1.45 -54.51 -7.67
C PRO A 51 2.71 -55.14 -6.95
N ASN A 52 2.82 -54.87 -5.63
CA ASN A 52 3.57 -55.48 -4.47
C ASN A 52 3.68 -57.07 -4.42
N PRO A 53 4.34 -57.79 -3.45
CA PRO A 53 5.12 -57.43 -2.22
C PRO A 53 6.35 -58.35 -1.84
N THR A 54 6.78 -58.36 -0.55
CA THR A 54 7.60 -59.36 0.22
C THR A 54 9.14 -59.42 -0.01
N SER A 55 10.02 -59.89 0.91
CA SER A 55 9.84 -60.68 2.17
C SER A 55 10.87 -60.40 3.30
N VAL A 56 10.46 -60.76 4.53
CA VAL A 56 11.17 -60.91 5.82
C VAL A 56 12.51 -61.66 5.77
N GLY A 57 13.43 -61.33 6.70
CA GLY A 57 14.50 -62.21 7.18
C GLY A 57 14.91 -61.92 8.64
N THR A 58 14.70 -62.88 9.55
CA THR A 58 15.07 -62.83 10.98
C THR A 58 16.28 -63.71 11.31
N GLY A 59 16.96 -63.44 12.43
CA GLY A 59 18.04 -64.27 12.97
C GLY A 59 18.35 -63.89 14.43
N GLU A 60 18.54 -64.88 15.30
CA GLU A 60 18.49 -64.77 16.77
C GLU A 60 19.76 -65.39 17.43
N ASP A 61 19.76 -65.51 18.77
CA ASP A 61 20.71 -66.23 19.65
C ASP A 61 22.15 -65.67 19.82
N GLU A 62 22.57 -65.21 21.01
CA GLU A 62 23.02 -65.93 22.25
C GLU A 62 24.53 -66.29 22.24
N THR A 63 25.31 -66.38 23.33
CA THR A 63 25.11 -66.24 24.81
C THR A 63 26.44 -65.87 25.51
N GLY A 64 26.41 -65.43 26.79
CA GLY A 64 27.48 -65.73 27.77
C GLY A 64 28.26 -64.55 28.42
N PRO A 65 28.90 -64.74 29.63
CA PRO A 65 28.99 -63.63 30.60
C PRO A 65 30.33 -63.41 31.39
N ASN A 66 30.65 -62.12 31.64
CA ASN A 66 31.30 -61.57 32.86
C ASN A 66 32.78 -61.97 33.18
N PRO A 67 33.50 -61.37 34.16
CA PRO A 67 33.57 -59.97 34.65
C PRO A 67 34.97 -59.30 34.49
N THR A 68 35.07 -57.96 34.62
CA THR A 68 36.18 -57.30 35.36
C THR A 68 35.90 -55.82 35.69
N THR A 69 36.61 -55.27 36.68
CA THR A 69 36.45 -53.92 37.25
C THR A 69 37.34 -52.85 36.60
N GLY A 70 36.78 -51.67 36.30
CA GLY A 70 37.51 -50.45 35.91
C GLY A 70 36.62 -49.20 36.08
N PRO A 71 37.16 -48.00 36.35
CA PRO A 71 36.36 -46.85 36.79
C PRO A 71 35.79 -45.96 35.66
N ASN A 72 34.72 -45.27 36.03
CA ASN A 72 34.11 -44.06 35.44
C ASN A 72 34.96 -43.29 34.41
N PRO A 73 34.40 -42.99 33.23
CA PRO A 73 34.08 -41.57 32.99
C PRO A 73 32.65 -41.32 32.47
N THR A 74 32.03 -40.31 33.07
CA THR A 74 30.96 -39.44 32.53
C THR A 74 29.81 -40.15 31.82
N THR A 75 28.81 -40.60 32.59
CA THR A 75 27.44 -40.69 32.10
C THR A 75 26.97 -39.31 31.65
N GLY A 76 26.81 -39.11 30.34
CA GLY A 76 26.13 -37.94 29.79
C GLY A 76 24.63 -38.06 30.06
N GLU A 77 24.21 -37.66 31.26
CA GLU A 77 22.82 -37.38 31.57
C GLU A 77 22.45 -36.03 30.95
N THR A 78 21.25 -35.94 30.36
CA THR A 78 20.88 -34.85 29.45
C THR A 78 20.75 -33.51 30.18
N THR A 79 21.81 -32.73 30.19
CA THR A 79 21.70 -31.28 30.39
C THR A 79 20.97 -30.69 29.19
N GLY A 80 19.66 -30.44 29.35
CA GLY A 80 19.04 -29.32 28.65
C GLY A 80 19.79 -28.02 28.98
N PRO A 81 19.61 -26.95 28.19
CA PRO A 81 20.20 -25.65 28.52
C PRO A 81 19.82 -25.26 29.96
N PRO A 82 20.67 -24.46 30.65
CA PRO A 82 20.25 -23.85 31.92
C PRO A 82 18.95 -23.07 31.69
N PRO A 83 18.09 -22.90 32.71
CA PRO A 83 16.85 -22.16 32.54
C PRO A 83 17.16 -20.81 31.90
N GLY A 84 16.55 -20.56 30.73
CA GLY A 84 16.58 -19.29 30.05
C GLY A 84 16.04 -18.19 30.97
N SER A 85 16.31 -16.94 30.63
CA SER A 85 15.79 -15.82 31.41
C SER A 85 14.25 -15.87 31.41
N ASP A 86 13.63 -15.38 32.48
CA ASP A 86 12.18 -15.54 32.73
C ASP A 86 11.27 -14.75 31.76
N ASN A 87 11.77 -14.30 30.61
CA ASN A 87 11.06 -13.49 29.62
C ASN A 87 11.60 -13.72 28.19
N CYS A 88 10.74 -14.13 27.25
CA CYS A 88 11.08 -14.28 25.83
C CYS A 88 11.18 -12.95 25.07
N CYS A 89 10.73 -11.85 25.66
CA CYS A 89 10.57 -10.55 25.02
C CYS A 89 11.64 -9.53 25.46
N GLU A 90 12.70 -9.98 26.15
CA GLU A 90 13.83 -9.16 26.59
C GLU A 90 15.18 -9.74 26.12
N VAL A 91 16.08 -8.86 25.69
CA VAL A 91 17.44 -9.23 25.24
C VAL A 91 18.30 -9.67 26.42
N HIS A 92 18.92 -10.85 26.33
CA HIS A 92 19.71 -11.42 27.42
C HIS A 92 20.89 -12.32 26.99
N GLU A 93 21.94 -12.37 27.81
CA GLU A 93 23.21 -13.05 27.50
C GLU A 93 23.14 -14.60 27.45
N GLY A 94 22.04 -15.22 27.89
CA GLY A 94 21.81 -16.66 27.79
C GLY A 94 21.03 -17.09 26.53
N PRO A 95 21.13 -18.35 26.09
CA PRO A 95 20.33 -18.89 24.99
C PRO A 95 18.95 -19.38 25.46
N GLY A 96 17.90 -19.11 24.68
CA GLY A 96 16.52 -19.52 24.96
C GLY A 96 15.86 -18.80 26.15
N CYS A 97 14.54 -18.80 26.17
CA CYS A 97 13.71 -18.16 27.20
C CYS A 97 12.87 -19.18 28.00
N ASN A 98 11.89 -18.68 28.76
CA ASN A 98 11.00 -19.45 29.63
C ASN A 98 9.88 -20.24 28.90
N GLU A 99 9.52 -19.87 27.67
CA GLU A 99 8.45 -20.54 26.92
C GLU A 99 9.02 -21.58 25.94
N PRO A 100 8.87 -22.90 26.19
CA PRO A 100 9.55 -23.92 25.39
C PRO A 100 9.04 -24.00 23.94
N GLU A 101 7.76 -23.67 23.69
CA GLU A 101 7.18 -23.69 22.34
C GLU A 101 7.70 -22.51 21.49
N VAL A 102 7.90 -21.34 22.11
CA VAL A 102 8.60 -20.19 21.50
C VAL A 102 10.05 -20.55 21.21
N VAL A 103 10.75 -21.15 22.18
CA VAL A 103 12.15 -21.58 22.00
C VAL A 103 12.27 -22.55 20.83
N ASP A 104 11.50 -23.64 20.80
CA ASP A 104 11.55 -24.62 19.69
C ASP A 104 11.25 -23.96 18.32
N CYS A 105 10.34 -22.98 18.27
CA CYS A 105 10.05 -22.19 17.08
C CYS A 105 11.24 -21.29 16.66
N VAL A 106 11.77 -20.47 17.57
CA VAL A 106 12.89 -19.57 17.28
C VAL A 106 14.16 -20.37 16.94
N CYS A 107 14.42 -21.51 17.60
CA CYS A 107 15.53 -22.41 17.26
C CYS A 107 15.44 -22.98 15.84
N ALA A 108 14.22 -23.19 15.34
CA ALA A 108 13.99 -23.70 13.99
C ALA A 108 14.21 -22.65 12.89
N GLN A 109 14.10 -21.36 13.25
CA GLN A 109 14.40 -20.23 12.37
C GLN A 109 15.87 -19.83 12.48
N GLU A 110 16.33 -19.43 13.67
CA GLU A 110 17.69 -18.93 13.93
C GLU A 110 18.35 -19.68 15.09
N ALA A 111 19.16 -20.67 14.73
CA ALA A 111 19.88 -21.54 15.67
C ALA A 111 20.86 -20.79 16.60
N PHE A 112 21.21 -19.53 16.29
CA PHE A 112 22.04 -18.70 17.17
C PHE A 112 21.36 -18.44 18.53
N CYS A 113 20.06 -18.15 18.51
CA CYS A 113 19.23 -17.84 19.69
C CYS A 113 19.22 -18.95 20.74
N CYS A 114 19.44 -20.19 20.31
CA CYS A 114 19.46 -21.39 21.16
C CYS A 114 20.87 -21.96 21.41
N ALA A 115 21.91 -21.35 20.82
CA ALA A 115 23.29 -21.80 20.93
C ALA A 115 24.22 -20.81 21.64
N PHE A 116 23.88 -19.50 21.64
CA PHE A 116 24.75 -18.45 22.17
C PHE A 116 24.03 -17.47 23.11
N ALA A 117 23.12 -16.65 22.58
CA ALA A 117 22.44 -15.60 23.34
C ALA A 117 21.09 -15.25 22.68
N TRP A 118 20.16 -14.69 23.46
CA TRP A 118 18.87 -14.18 22.99
C TRP A 118 19.02 -12.67 22.74
N ASP A 119 19.45 -12.30 21.53
CA ASP A 119 19.58 -10.90 21.13
C ASP A 119 18.29 -10.34 20.53
N GLN A 120 18.33 -9.10 20.02
CA GLN A 120 17.14 -8.43 19.50
C GLN A 120 16.47 -9.23 18.38
N MET A 121 17.23 -9.89 17.51
CA MET A 121 16.66 -10.73 16.44
C MET A 121 15.89 -11.92 17.02
N CYS A 122 16.33 -12.46 18.15
CA CYS A 122 15.64 -13.53 18.86
C CYS A 122 14.33 -13.05 19.50
N VAL A 123 14.31 -11.82 20.04
CA VAL A 123 13.10 -11.16 20.56
C VAL A 123 12.12 -10.86 19.42
N ASP A 124 12.60 -10.31 18.30
CA ASP A 124 11.78 -9.97 17.13
C ASP A 124 11.09 -11.23 16.55
N LEU A 125 11.84 -12.33 16.41
CA LEU A 125 11.30 -13.64 16.00
C LEU A 125 10.33 -14.24 17.04
N ALA A 126 10.63 -14.07 18.33
CA ALA A 126 9.77 -14.54 19.42
C ALA A 126 8.40 -13.87 19.41
N MET A 127 8.37 -12.54 19.21
CA MET A 127 7.16 -11.73 19.22
C MET A 127 6.37 -11.81 17.91
N GLY A 128 7.06 -11.75 16.75
CA GLY A 128 6.42 -11.72 15.44
C GLY A 128 5.94 -13.09 14.95
N ASP A 129 6.85 -14.06 14.85
CA ASP A 129 6.56 -15.35 14.20
C ASP A 129 6.17 -16.45 15.20
N CYS A 130 6.74 -16.42 16.41
CA CYS A 130 6.65 -17.50 17.38
C CYS A 130 5.68 -17.23 18.55
N MET A 131 4.93 -16.12 18.51
CA MET A 131 3.78 -15.81 19.38
C MET A 131 4.07 -15.86 20.91
N ALA A 132 5.21 -15.32 21.33
CA ALA A 132 5.61 -15.27 22.74
C ALA A 132 4.63 -14.51 23.64
N THR A 133 4.38 -15.03 24.84
CA THR A 133 3.44 -14.44 25.82
C THR A 133 4.09 -13.35 26.67
N CYS A 134 4.44 -12.23 26.03
CA CYS A 134 4.91 -11.04 26.73
C CYS A 134 3.84 -10.49 27.70
N GLU A 135 4.08 -10.55 29.01
CA GLU A 135 3.34 -9.73 29.96
C GLU A 135 3.81 -8.27 29.82
N ASP A 136 3.02 -7.43 29.16
CA ASP A 136 3.26 -5.99 29.11
C ASP A 136 3.45 -5.43 30.54
N PRO A 137 4.51 -4.63 30.80
CA PRO A 137 4.73 -4.06 32.12
C PRO A 137 3.52 -3.21 32.51
N PRO A 138 2.96 -3.38 33.73
CA PRO A 138 1.60 -2.93 34.04
C PRO A 138 1.44 -1.42 33.87
N ALA A 139 0.78 -1.03 32.78
CA ALA A 139 0.57 0.35 32.40
C ALA A 139 -0.05 1.14 33.58
N THR A 140 0.63 2.22 33.99
CA THR A 140 0.22 3.00 35.17
C THR A 140 -1.13 3.67 34.90
N THR A 141 -2.18 3.11 35.51
CA THR A 141 -3.60 3.49 35.31
C THR A 141 -3.80 5.01 35.28
N GLY A 142 -4.17 5.57 34.11
CA GLY A 142 -4.07 7.01 33.83
C GLY A 142 -5.31 7.64 33.21
N GLU A 143 -5.73 7.20 32.01
CA GLU A 143 -6.90 7.76 31.30
C GLU A 143 -7.77 6.69 30.61
N PRO A 144 -9.07 6.98 30.33
CA PRO A 144 -9.98 6.04 29.70
C PRO A 144 -10.13 6.29 28.19
N GLY A 145 -9.83 5.28 27.36
CA GLY A 145 -10.20 5.27 25.94
C GLY A 145 -9.05 5.62 24.99
N THR A 146 -8.15 4.67 24.78
CA THR A 146 -7.40 4.53 23.53
C THR A 146 -7.09 3.04 23.36
N THR A 147 -7.87 2.35 22.53
CA THR A 147 -7.54 1.03 22.03
C THR A 147 -6.48 1.18 20.94
N THR A 148 -5.22 1.27 21.33
CA THR A 148 -4.12 1.12 20.36
C THR A 148 -4.19 -0.30 19.82
N GLY A 149 -4.77 -0.44 18.63
CA GLY A 149 -4.98 -1.72 17.97
C GLY A 149 -3.67 -2.46 17.76
N MET A 150 -3.75 -3.80 17.74
CA MET A 150 -2.65 -4.60 17.23
C MET A 150 -2.44 -4.26 15.74
N PRO A 151 -1.21 -3.98 15.26
CA PRO A 151 -0.99 -3.63 13.86
C PRO A 151 -1.51 -4.76 12.95
N GLY A 152 -2.37 -4.40 12.00
CA GLY A 152 -3.07 -5.33 11.12
C GLY A 152 -4.46 -5.78 11.61
N ALA A 153 -4.98 -5.22 12.70
CA ALA A 153 -6.39 -5.35 13.08
C ALA A 153 -7.25 -4.23 12.46
N ASP A 154 -8.55 -4.50 12.29
CA ASP A 154 -9.55 -3.52 11.85
C ASP A 154 -9.74 -2.42 12.91
N CYS A 155 -10.08 -1.19 12.52
CA CYS A 155 -10.27 -0.09 13.46
C CYS A 155 -11.52 -0.29 14.37
N GLU A 156 -11.35 -0.25 15.69
CA GLU A 156 -12.46 -0.33 16.66
C GLU A 156 -13.12 1.03 16.97
N ASP A 157 -12.40 2.13 16.76
CA ASP A 157 -12.79 3.52 17.08
C ASP A 157 -12.61 4.43 15.85
N ILE A 158 -13.21 5.63 15.90
CA ILE A 158 -12.95 6.68 14.90
C ILE A 158 -11.57 7.29 15.13
N VAL A 159 -10.75 7.28 14.08
CA VAL A 159 -9.43 7.92 14.02
C VAL A 159 -9.50 9.09 13.05
N THR A 160 -8.96 10.25 13.46
CA THR A 160 -8.83 11.44 12.61
C THR A 160 -7.51 12.13 12.89
N PHE A 161 -6.74 12.46 11.85
CA PHE A 161 -5.51 13.25 11.96
C PHE A 161 -5.30 14.19 10.76
N GLU A 162 -4.47 15.22 10.91
CA GLU A 162 -4.05 16.11 9.81
C GLU A 162 -2.54 15.93 9.55
N MET A 163 -2.12 15.93 8.29
CA MET A 163 -0.70 16.02 7.90
C MET A 163 -0.40 17.42 7.35
N GLN A 164 0.48 18.14 8.03
CA GLN A 164 0.82 19.54 7.81
C GLN A 164 1.77 19.74 6.62
N PRO A 165 1.89 20.96 6.06
CA PRO A 165 2.76 21.26 4.91
C PRO A 165 4.18 20.67 5.01
N ASN A 166 4.83 20.83 6.17
CA ASN A 166 6.20 20.41 6.41
C ASN A 166 6.38 18.89 6.64
N GLU A 167 5.30 18.13 6.70
CA GLU A 167 5.30 16.66 6.80
C GLU A 167 5.24 16.00 5.41
N ALA A 168 5.04 16.77 4.34
CA ALA A 168 5.14 16.29 2.97
C ALA A 168 6.58 16.28 2.44
N THR A 169 6.96 15.20 1.76
CA THR A 169 8.16 15.16 0.91
C THR A 169 7.87 15.93 -0.38
N LEU A 170 8.52 17.08 -0.55
CA LEU A 170 8.36 17.94 -1.73
C LEU A 170 9.45 17.67 -2.79
N SER A 171 9.06 17.66 -4.07
CA SER A 171 9.97 17.48 -5.19
C SER A 171 9.77 18.52 -6.31
N GLY A 172 10.79 18.69 -7.16
CA GLY A 172 10.76 19.56 -8.33
C GLY A 172 10.62 21.05 -7.99
N ALA A 173 9.49 21.66 -8.37
CA ALA A 173 9.21 23.08 -8.19
C ALA A 173 8.29 23.41 -6.99
N TRP A 174 7.88 22.43 -6.18
CA TRP A 174 7.14 22.66 -4.95
C TRP A 174 8.06 23.09 -3.80
N GLU A 175 7.67 24.11 -3.04
CA GLU A 175 8.39 24.58 -1.86
C GLU A 175 7.41 24.95 -0.72
N LEU A 176 7.92 25.00 0.52
CA LEU A 176 7.15 25.50 1.67
C LEU A 176 7.09 27.03 1.64
N GLY A 177 5.91 27.57 1.90
CA GLY A 177 5.63 29.00 1.95
C GLY A 177 4.70 29.39 3.10
N MET A 178 4.47 30.69 3.27
CA MET A 178 3.49 31.22 4.22
C MET A 178 2.33 31.85 3.47
N SER A 179 1.10 31.46 3.80
CA SER A 179 -0.12 31.95 3.18
C SER A 179 -0.33 33.45 3.44
N MET A 180 -0.44 34.22 2.35
CA MET A 180 -0.71 35.66 2.42
C MET A 180 -2.15 36.00 2.87
N ILE A 181 -3.05 35.01 2.95
CA ILE A 181 -4.45 35.21 3.40
C ILE A 181 -4.76 34.60 4.78
N GLY A 182 -3.81 33.92 5.42
CA GLY A 182 -3.93 33.48 6.81
C GLY A 182 -4.12 31.98 7.06
N GLU A 183 -3.98 31.12 6.05
CA GLU A 183 -4.03 29.65 6.23
C GLU A 183 -2.89 29.09 7.11
N GLY A 184 -1.81 29.85 7.28
CA GLY A 184 -0.62 29.44 8.02
C GLY A 184 0.55 29.13 7.08
N GLU A 185 1.29 28.08 7.38
CA GLU A 185 2.23 27.48 6.43
C GLU A 185 1.46 26.72 5.34
N ILE A 186 2.02 26.68 4.12
CA ILE A 186 1.42 26.07 2.93
C ILE A 186 2.50 25.46 2.05
N ILE A 187 2.11 24.55 1.17
CA ILE A 187 2.90 24.06 0.06
C ILE A 187 2.56 24.92 -1.17
N VAL A 188 3.55 25.40 -1.93
CA VAL A 188 3.33 26.31 -3.07
C VAL A 188 4.21 25.98 -4.27
N LEU A 189 3.66 26.08 -5.47
CA LEU A 189 4.37 25.83 -6.73
C LEU A 189 5.14 27.07 -7.19
N ASN A 190 6.46 26.97 -7.25
CA ASN A 190 7.29 28.01 -7.81
C ASN A 190 7.35 27.93 -9.35
N GLN A 191 6.31 28.47 -10.01
CA GLN A 191 6.22 28.56 -11.47
C GLN A 191 7.41 29.26 -12.17
N MET A 192 8.27 29.99 -11.45
CA MET A 192 9.51 30.55 -12.02
C MET A 192 10.64 29.53 -12.13
N VAL A 193 10.56 28.43 -11.38
CA VAL A 193 11.47 27.27 -11.44
C VAL A 193 10.92 26.23 -12.43
N GLY A 194 9.63 25.92 -12.35
CA GLY A 194 8.95 25.01 -13.26
C GLY A 194 7.54 24.63 -12.80
N THR A 195 6.97 23.63 -13.46
CA THR A 195 5.68 22.99 -13.10
C THR A 195 5.83 21.52 -12.71
N ASP A 196 7.04 20.97 -12.87
CA ASP A 196 7.34 19.57 -12.63
C ASP A 196 7.61 19.33 -11.13
N GLY A 197 7.21 18.17 -10.62
CA GLY A 197 7.41 17.78 -9.22
C GLY A 197 6.11 17.42 -8.51
N THR A 198 6.28 16.85 -7.32
CA THR A 198 5.21 16.23 -6.54
C THR A 198 5.20 16.69 -5.08
N ILE A 199 4.03 16.53 -4.47
CA ILE A 199 3.76 16.64 -3.05
C ILE A 199 3.43 15.23 -2.57
N LEU A 200 4.35 14.57 -1.86
CA LEU A 200 4.13 13.23 -1.33
C LEU A 200 3.89 13.28 0.18
N PHE A 201 2.70 12.90 0.61
CA PHE A 201 2.41 12.58 2.01
C PHE A 201 2.54 11.07 2.22
N GLU A 202 3.18 10.66 3.33
CA GLU A 202 3.37 9.26 3.70
C GLU A 202 2.69 8.96 5.05
N PRO A 203 1.34 8.89 5.11
CA PRO A 203 0.61 8.60 6.35
C PRO A 203 0.92 7.20 6.89
N ASP A 204 1.12 7.11 8.21
CA ASP A 204 1.21 5.83 8.93
C ASP A 204 -0.18 5.46 9.48
N ILE A 205 -0.80 4.45 8.87
CA ILE A 205 -2.18 4.03 9.13
C ILE A 205 -2.20 3.06 10.32
N PRO A 206 -2.96 3.32 11.41
CA PRO A 206 -2.86 2.53 12.64
C PRO A 206 -3.63 1.21 12.62
N CYS A 207 -4.64 1.07 11.76
CA CYS A 207 -5.55 -0.06 11.71
C CYS A 207 -6.24 -0.15 10.33
N ASN A 208 -6.70 -1.34 9.96
CA ASN A 208 -7.32 -1.56 8.64
C ASN A 208 -8.71 -0.91 8.60
N ASP A 209 -9.01 -0.13 7.56
CA ASP A 209 -10.35 0.43 7.34
C ASP A 209 -10.54 0.99 5.91
N THR A 210 -11.75 1.47 5.60
CA THR A 210 -11.95 2.46 4.54
C THR A 210 -11.53 3.84 5.05
N TRP A 211 -10.58 4.48 4.37
CA TRP A 211 -10.04 5.79 4.76
C TRP A 211 -10.47 6.90 3.79
N TYR A 212 -10.85 8.03 4.37
CA TYR A 212 -11.31 9.24 3.70
C TYR A 212 -10.24 10.32 3.82
N VAL A 213 -9.68 10.72 2.68
CA VAL A 213 -8.74 11.83 2.59
C VAL A 213 -9.50 13.11 2.24
N TRP A 214 -9.28 14.17 3.00
CA TRP A 214 -9.76 15.52 2.74
C TRP A 214 -8.58 16.42 2.37
N VAL A 215 -8.71 17.18 1.29
CA VAL A 215 -7.66 18.04 0.74
C VAL A 215 -7.98 19.51 0.99
N ARG A 216 -7.07 20.25 1.64
CA ARG A 216 -7.16 21.70 1.81
C ARG A 216 -6.57 22.40 0.58
N TYR A 217 -7.30 22.36 -0.52
CA TYR A 217 -6.85 22.91 -1.81
C TYR A 217 -6.90 24.44 -1.84
N TRP A 218 -6.04 25.06 -2.66
CA TRP A 218 -6.19 26.46 -3.05
C TRP A 218 -7.14 26.56 -4.24
N GLU A 219 -8.10 27.47 -4.13
CA GLU A 219 -9.12 27.73 -5.13
C GLU A 219 -8.81 29.06 -5.83
N GLN A 220 -8.62 29.04 -7.15
CA GLN A 220 -8.43 30.25 -7.95
C GLN A 220 -9.43 30.32 -9.11
N GLY A 221 -10.71 30.53 -8.79
CA GLY A 221 -11.79 30.55 -9.76
C GLY A 221 -12.09 29.15 -10.29
N GLN A 222 -11.42 28.73 -11.36
CA GLN A 222 -11.57 27.36 -11.90
C GLN A 222 -10.21 26.66 -12.03
N ASP A 223 -9.18 27.25 -11.43
CA ASP A 223 -7.84 26.66 -11.29
C ASP A 223 -7.71 26.13 -9.84
N ASP A 224 -8.22 24.93 -9.58
CA ASP A 224 -8.36 24.34 -8.23
C ASP A 224 -8.01 22.84 -8.13
N SER A 225 -7.57 22.25 -9.24
CA SER A 225 -7.35 20.81 -9.41
C SER A 225 -5.88 20.38 -9.32
N TYR A 226 -5.67 19.09 -9.02
CA TYR A 226 -4.36 18.41 -9.09
C TYR A 226 -4.48 17.09 -9.84
N PHE A 227 -3.35 16.55 -10.30
CA PHE A 227 -3.23 15.10 -10.48
C PHE A 227 -2.97 14.45 -9.13
N ALA A 228 -3.50 13.25 -8.90
CA ALA A 228 -3.39 12.54 -7.63
C ALA A 228 -3.15 11.04 -7.84
N THR A 229 -2.38 10.42 -6.94
CA THR A 229 -2.30 8.97 -6.77
C THR A 229 -2.37 8.57 -5.29
N ILE A 230 -2.92 7.38 -5.04
CA ILE A 230 -2.80 6.64 -3.79
C ILE A 230 -1.95 5.40 -4.07
N ASP A 231 -0.89 5.20 -3.28
CA ASP A 231 0.04 4.07 -3.41
C ASP A 231 0.58 3.88 -4.85
N GLY A 232 0.80 5.01 -5.55
CA GLY A 232 1.27 5.06 -6.94
C GLY A 232 0.23 4.71 -8.02
N MET A 233 -1.05 4.63 -7.67
CA MET A 233 -2.17 4.30 -8.56
C MET A 233 -3.27 5.39 -8.51
N PRO A 234 -4.06 5.58 -9.58
CA PRO A 234 -4.03 4.90 -10.87
C PRO A 234 -2.90 5.39 -11.79
N MET A 235 -2.72 4.71 -12.93
CA MET A 235 -1.88 5.18 -14.04
C MET A 235 -2.70 5.15 -15.35
N PRO A 236 -2.89 6.28 -16.07
CA PRO A 236 -2.45 7.64 -15.72
C PRO A 236 -3.10 8.15 -14.42
N GLU A 237 -2.53 9.21 -13.83
CA GLU A 237 -2.97 9.71 -12.52
C GLU A 237 -4.46 10.12 -12.52
N ALA A 238 -5.11 9.97 -11.36
CA ALA A 238 -6.44 10.52 -11.15
C ALA A 238 -6.39 12.05 -11.24
N ILE A 239 -7.51 12.67 -11.62
CA ILE A 239 -7.71 14.10 -11.38
C ILE A 239 -8.60 14.25 -10.17
N PHE A 240 -8.11 14.99 -9.18
CA PHE A 240 -8.88 15.56 -8.09
C PHE A 240 -9.36 16.96 -8.51
N GLU A 241 -10.66 17.24 -8.33
CA GLU A 241 -11.26 18.56 -8.54
C GLU A 241 -11.63 19.21 -7.19
N GLY A 242 -11.53 20.54 -7.10
CA GLY A 242 -11.81 21.32 -5.89
C GLY A 242 -13.28 21.74 -5.73
N ASP A 243 -13.71 22.80 -6.42
CA ASP A 243 -15.11 23.23 -6.53
C ASP A 243 -15.62 23.24 -7.98
N CYS A 244 -16.64 22.42 -8.20
CA CYS A 244 -17.37 22.31 -9.45
C CYS A 244 -18.60 23.23 -9.56
N THR A 245 -18.91 24.03 -8.54
CA THR A 245 -20.21 24.73 -8.42
C THR A 245 -20.17 26.22 -8.76
N GLY A 246 -19.04 26.91 -8.57
CA GLY A 246 -18.85 28.28 -9.03
C GLY A 246 -17.75 29.07 -8.30
N GLY A 247 -16.51 28.87 -8.72
CA GLY A 247 -15.26 29.48 -8.27
C GLY A 247 -15.25 30.77 -7.44
N GLY A 248 -14.64 30.65 -6.26
CA GLY A 248 -14.17 31.72 -5.37
C GLY A 248 -12.66 31.99 -5.46
N GLN A 249 -12.11 32.49 -4.34
CA GLN A 249 -10.66 32.65 -4.11
C GLN A 249 -10.36 32.43 -2.63
N GLY A 250 -9.58 31.40 -2.29
CA GLY A 250 -9.29 31.04 -0.90
C GLY A 250 -8.73 29.63 -0.76
N TYR A 251 -8.70 29.14 0.49
CA TYR A 251 -8.54 27.71 0.76
C TYR A 251 -9.89 27.12 1.12
N SER A 252 -10.17 25.97 0.54
CA SER A 252 -11.44 25.24 0.68
C SER A 252 -11.13 23.77 1.00
N TRP A 253 -12.11 23.04 1.55
CA TRP A 253 -11.99 21.60 1.79
C TRP A 253 -12.86 20.84 0.79
N ALA A 254 -12.29 19.86 0.12
CA ALA A 254 -13.02 18.84 -0.62
C ALA A 254 -12.52 17.45 -0.22
N ALA A 255 -13.40 16.46 -0.25
CA ALA A 255 -12.99 15.07 -0.14
C ALA A 255 -12.21 14.69 -1.41
N LEU A 256 -11.19 13.84 -1.25
CA LEU A 256 -10.45 13.29 -2.36
C LEU A 256 -11.44 12.58 -3.30
N ASN A 257 -11.30 12.81 -4.59
CA ASN A 257 -12.19 12.35 -5.65
C ASN A 257 -11.35 11.98 -6.86
N TRP A 258 -11.87 11.08 -7.69
CA TRP A 258 -11.19 10.56 -8.87
C TRP A 258 -12.04 10.79 -10.11
N ARG A 259 -11.58 11.69 -10.99
CA ARG A 259 -11.99 11.78 -12.39
C ARG A 259 -10.90 11.25 -13.33
N ASP A 260 -11.29 10.56 -14.41
CA ASP A 260 -10.37 10.18 -15.50
C ASP A 260 -9.94 11.40 -16.34
N GLN A 261 -8.68 11.39 -16.81
CA GLN A 261 -8.13 12.48 -17.63
C GLN A 261 -8.87 12.70 -18.96
N ALA A 262 -9.59 11.69 -19.47
CA ALA A 262 -10.40 11.77 -20.67
C ALA A 262 -11.83 12.29 -20.44
N ASP A 263 -12.33 12.28 -19.19
CA ASP A 263 -13.69 12.66 -18.86
C ASP A 263 -13.88 14.18 -18.70
N GLY A 264 -15.12 14.65 -18.86
CA GLY A 264 -15.47 16.06 -18.67
C GLY A 264 -15.36 16.48 -17.20
N PRO A 265 -15.07 17.76 -16.88
CA PRO A 265 -14.95 18.24 -15.50
C PRO A 265 -16.09 17.75 -14.62
N CYS A 266 -15.78 17.40 -13.37
CA CYS A 266 -16.77 16.97 -12.38
C CYS A 266 -17.54 15.68 -12.73
N THR A 267 -17.03 14.89 -13.68
CA THR A 267 -17.54 13.56 -14.02
C THR A 267 -16.66 12.51 -13.34
N TYR A 268 -16.98 12.18 -12.09
CA TYR A 268 -16.16 11.29 -11.27
C TYR A 268 -16.40 9.80 -11.57
N LEU A 269 -15.34 9.02 -11.43
CA LEU A 269 -15.40 7.56 -11.26
C LEU A 269 -15.69 7.22 -9.79
N GLU A 270 -15.04 7.92 -8.85
CA GLU A 270 -15.23 7.78 -7.41
C GLU A 270 -15.28 9.16 -6.73
N ASP A 271 -16.31 9.39 -5.93
CA ASP A 271 -16.58 10.64 -5.19
C ASP A 271 -17.40 10.31 -3.91
N PRO A 272 -16.78 10.27 -2.72
CA PRO A 272 -15.34 10.35 -2.49
C PRO A 272 -14.58 9.14 -3.06
N TRP A 273 -13.31 9.34 -3.40
CA TRP A 273 -12.33 8.28 -3.64
C TRP A 273 -11.69 7.91 -2.29
N ALA A 274 -12.12 6.76 -1.74
CA ALA A 274 -11.78 6.32 -0.40
C ALA A 274 -11.12 4.91 -0.45
N PRO A 275 -9.79 4.79 -0.33
CA PRO A 275 -9.12 3.51 -0.34
C PRO A 275 -9.51 2.64 0.87
N ASN A 276 -9.42 1.33 0.71
CA ASN A 276 -9.27 0.43 1.85
C ASN A 276 -7.77 0.26 2.07
N TRP A 277 -7.29 0.68 3.23
CA TRP A 277 -5.88 0.56 3.62
C TRP A 277 -5.76 -0.40 4.80
N ASP A 278 -4.68 -1.18 4.82
CA ASP A 278 -4.26 -1.98 5.96
C ASP A 278 -3.44 -1.10 6.92
N ALA A 279 -3.08 -1.60 8.10
CA ALA A 279 -2.17 -0.89 8.99
C ALA A 279 -0.74 -0.79 8.42
N GLY A 280 -0.15 0.40 8.44
CA GLY A 280 1.21 0.70 7.99
C GLY A 280 1.33 1.96 7.14
N THR A 281 2.52 2.23 6.61
CA THR A 281 2.78 3.43 5.83
C THR A 281 2.22 3.33 4.40
N HIS A 282 1.31 4.23 4.08
CA HIS A 282 0.70 4.40 2.75
C HIS A 282 1.19 5.70 2.09
N GLN A 283 0.84 5.93 0.81
CA GLN A 283 1.23 7.12 0.07
C GLN A 283 0.04 7.86 -0.53
N VAL A 284 0.01 9.19 -0.37
CA VAL A 284 -0.88 10.11 -1.10
C VAL A 284 -0.02 11.14 -1.81
N GLU A 285 0.09 11.04 -3.14
CA GLU A 285 0.91 11.94 -3.95
C GLU A 285 0.04 12.84 -4.83
N PHE A 286 0.35 14.15 -4.84
CA PHE A 286 -0.25 15.13 -5.74
C PHE A 286 0.81 15.73 -6.69
N SER A 287 0.42 16.01 -7.93
CA SER A 287 1.25 16.75 -8.89
C SER A 287 0.45 17.88 -9.57
N TYR A 288 1.16 18.85 -10.17
CA TYR A 288 0.53 20.06 -10.67
C TYR A 288 -0.39 19.78 -11.88
N ARG A 289 -1.67 20.14 -11.74
CA ARG A 289 -2.60 20.28 -12.86
C ARG A 289 -2.97 21.75 -13.09
N GLU A 290 -3.73 22.35 -12.17
CA GLU A 290 -4.19 23.74 -12.27
C GLU A 290 -3.98 24.55 -10.98
N SER A 291 -4.18 23.96 -9.80
CA SER A 291 -3.98 24.67 -8.52
C SER A 291 -2.50 24.83 -8.14
N LEU A 292 -2.19 25.96 -7.51
CA LEU A 292 -0.82 26.45 -7.28
C LEU A 292 -0.34 26.37 -5.83
N ALA A 293 -1.21 26.04 -4.89
CA ALA A 293 -0.84 25.90 -3.49
C ALA A 293 -1.75 24.89 -2.78
N MET A 294 -1.23 24.15 -1.82
CA MET A 294 -2.00 23.26 -0.96
C MET A 294 -1.76 23.66 0.50
N GLY A 295 -2.79 23.60 1.35
CA GLY A 295 -2.61 23.75 2.79
C GLY A 295 -2.03 22.49 3.39
N ARG A 296 -2.90 21.54 3.70
CA ARG A 296 -2.65 20.28 4.40
C ARG A 296 -3.67 19.23 3.94
N ILE A 297 -3.48 17.98 4.36
CA ILE A 297 -4.54 16.96 4.24
C ILE A 297 -5.05 16.55 5.61
N LEU A 298 -6.30 16.11 5.67
CA LEU A 298 -6.91 15.46 6.82
C LEU A 298 -7.29 14.03 6.41
N ILE A 299 -7.04 13.05 7.28
CA ILE A 299 -7.25 11.62 7.04
C ILE A 299 -8.11 11.07 8.17
N THR A 300 -9.14 10.28 7.84
CA THR A 300 -10.03 9.66 8.84
C THR A 300 -10.72 8.39 8.31
N ASN A 301 -11.21 7.52 9.19
CA ASN A 301 -12.18 6.48 8.84
C ASN A 301 -13.66 6.91 9.06
N ASP A 302 -13.92 8.11 9.58
CA ASP A 302 -15.28 8.64 9.72
C ASP A 302 -15.84 9.14 8.39
N GLN A 303 -16.67 8.30 7.75
CA GLN A 303 -17.41 8.60 6.53
C GLN A 303 -18.36 9.82 6.61
N ASP A 304 -18.78 10.22 7.81
CA ASP A 304 -19.71 11.33 8.05
C ASP A 304 -18.97 12.63 8.49
N LEU A 305 -17.64 12.60 8.62
CA LEU A 305 -16.83 13.77 8.97
C LEU A 305 -16.81 14.80 7.84
N ILE A 306 -17.12 16.05 8.18
CA ILE A 306 -16.91 17.23 7.33
C ILE A 306 -15.99 18.19 8.07
N PRO A 307 -14.77 18.47 7.55
CA PRO A 307 -13.83 19.42 8.16
C PRO A 307 -14.40 20.83 8.35
N ALA A 308 -13.91 21.53 9.38
CA ALA A 308 -14.25 22.94 9.60
C ALA A 308 -13.58 23.85 8.54
N PRO A 309 -14.30 24.87 8.01
CA PRO A 309 -13.84 25.73 6.92
C PRO A 309 -12.73 26.71 7.32
#